data_AF-A0A3D2AS62-F1
#
_entry.id   AF-A0A3D2AS62-F1
#
_cell.length_a   1.000
_cell.length_b   1.000
_cell.length_c   1.000
_cell.angle_alpha   90.00
_cell.angle_beta   90.00
_cell.angle_gamma   90.00
#
_symmetry.space_group_name_H-M   'P 1'
#
loop_
_entity.id
_entity.type
_entity.pdbx_description
1 polymer ?
#
loop_
_entity_poly.entity_id
_entity_poly.type
_entity_poly.pdbx_seq_one_letter_code
_entity_poly.pdbx_strand_id
1 'polypeptide(L)' 'MIFLRHHQMHFRPIDPLGDGLGDEIAAERNEPEAIRDLAEPLDADMLQRRWSVLLEEVKSDPEWFEFAND' A
#
# COMPACT_ATOMS: atom_id res chain seq x y z
N MET A 1 23.05 -18.71 42.80
CA MET A 1 22.64 -17.70 41.80
C MET A 1 21.26 -18.08 41.28
N ILE A 2 20.26 -17.21 41.48
CA ILE A 2 18.89 -17.46 41.02
C ILE A 2 18.71 -16.71 39.69
N PHE A 3 18.48 -17.43 38.60
CA PHE A 3 18.20 -16.86 37.28
C PHE A 3 16.70 -16.56 37.17
N LEU A 4 16.32 -15.29 37.28
CA LEU A 4 14.97 -14.82 36.96
C LEU A 4 14.81 -14.79 35.44
N ARG A 5 14.04 -15.74 34.89
CA ARG A 5 13.63 -15.72 33.48
C ARG A 5 12.51 -14.69 33.32
N HIS A 6 12.86 -13.53 32.77
CA HIS A 6 11.88 -12.54 32.32
C HIS A 6 11.04 -13.12 31.19
N HIS A 7 9.83 -13.59 31.51
CA HIS A 7 8.85 -13.97 30.50
C HIS A 7 8.27 -12.66 29.94
N GLN A 8 8.67 -12.28 28.73
CA GLN A 8 8.02 -11.20 28.02
C GLN A 8 6.66 -11.69 27.54
N MET A 9 5.60 -11.11 28.11
CA MET A 9 4.23 -11.30 27.65
C MET A 9 4.03 -10.40 26.43
N HIS A 10 3.76 -10.98 25.26
CA HIS A 10 3.37 -10.25 24.06
C HIS A 10 1.88 -10.45 23.81
N PHE A 11 1.18 -9.35 23.59
CA PHE A 11 -0.22 -9.39 23.16
C PHE A 11 -0.26 -9.65 21.65
N ARG A 12 -1.20 -10.51 21.23
CA ARG A 12 -1.49 -10.67 19.81
C ARG A 12 -2.09 -9.37 19.28
N PRO A 13 -1.74 -8.94 18.06
CA PRO A 13 -2.43 -7.85 17.38
C PRO A 13 -3.94 -8.12 17.39
N ILE A 14 -4.73 -7.10 17.71
CA ILE A 14 -6.19 -7.18 17.60
C ILE A 14 -6.54 -7.12 16.11
N ASP A 15 -7.30 -8.11 15.64
CA ASP A 15 -8.03 -8.05 14.38
C ASP A 15 -9.42 -7.45 14.67
N PRO A 16 -9.65 -6.16 14.39
CA PRO A 16 -10.90 -5.48 14.73
C PRO A 16 -12.08 -5.92 13.87
N LEU A 17 -11.81 -6.52 12.69
CA LEU A 17 -12.85 -7.01 11.79
C LEU A 17 -13.12 -8.51 12.00
N GLY A 18 -12.13 -9.24 12.55
CA GLY A 18 -12.25 -10.66 12.86
C GLY A 18 -12.40 -11.54 11.61
N ASP A 19 -12.03 -11.00 10.45
CA ASP A 19 -12.14 -11.62 9.14
C ASP A 19 -10.84 -12.34 8.74
N GLY A 20 -9.78 -12.24 9.54
CA GLY A 20 -8.48 -12.83 9.22
C GLY A 20 -7.64 -11.96 8.29
N LEU A 21 -8.09 -10.76 7.93
CA LEU A 21 -7.33 -9.83 7.10
C LEU A 21 -5.97 -9.48 7.73
N GLY A 22 -5.88 -9.47 9.06
CA GLY A 22 -4.62 -9.28 9.77
C GLY A 22 -3.57 -10.35 9.45
N ASP A 23 -4.00 -11.61 9.28
CA ASP A 23 -3.11 -12.73 8.95
C ASP A 23 -2.68 -12.68 7.48
N GLU A 24 -3.59 -12.28 6.58
CA GLU A 24 -3.29 -12.09 5.15
C GLU A 24 -2.31 -10.93 4.93
N ILE A 25 -2.50 -9.79 5.60
CA ILE A 25 -1.56 -8.65 5.57
C ILE A 25 -0.19 -9.06 6.13
N ALA A 26 -0.17 -9.89 7.19
CA ALA A 26 1.07 -10.40 7.75
C ALA A 26 1.79 -11.35 6.79
N ALA A 27 1.04 -12.17 6.03
CA ALA A 27 1.59 -13.02 5.00
C ALA A 27 2.22 -12.19 3.87
N GLU A 28 1.47 -11.24 3.30
CA GLU A 28 1.90 -10.32 2.22
C GLU A 28 3.22 -9.60 2.58
N ARG A 29 3.34 -9.12 3.82
CA ARG A 29 4.57 -8.43 4.29
C ARG A 29 5.83 -9.30 4.29
N ASN A 30 5.67 -10.62 4.38
CA ASN A 30 6.78 -11.56 4.39
C ASN A 30 7.14 -12.07 2.99
N GLU A 31 6.38 -11.67 1.96
CA GLU A 31 6.66 -12.08 0.59
C GLU A 31 7.95 -11.43 0.06
N PRO A 32 8.68 -12.11 -0.86
CA PRO A 32 9.89 -11.56 -1.48
C PRO A 32 9.63 -10.26 -2.25
N GLU A 33 8.46 -10.17 -2.86
CA GLU A 33 7.92 -9.06 -3.66
C GLU A 33 7.26 -7.96 -2.82
N ALA A 34 7.19 -8.11 -1.50
CA ALA A 34 6.58 -7.12 -0.62
C ALA A 34 7.22 -5.74 -0.83
N ILE A 35 6.38 -4.72 -1.04
CA ILE A 35 6.81 -3.32 -1.09
C ILE A 35 7.16 -2.89 0.33
N ARG A 36 8.45 -2.90 0.66
CA ARG A 36 8.96 -2.57 2.01
C ARG A 36 9.21 -1.10 2.23
N ASP A 37 9.39 -0.36 1.15
CA ASP A 37 9.74 1.04 1.19
C ASP A 37 8.84 1.83 0.25
N LEU A 38 7.95 2.63 0.83
CA LEU A 38 7.18 3.65 0.13
C LEU A 38 7.89 5.02 0.19
N ALA A 39 9.05 5.08 0.84
CA ALA A 39 9.88 6.26 1.00
C ALA A 39 10.98 6.37 -0.07
N GLU A 40 10.97 5.52 -1.11
CA GLU A 40 11.60 5.92 -2.37
C GLU A 40 11.06 7.31 -2.69
N PRO A 41 11.91 8.36 -2.71
CA PRO A 41 11.45 9.69 -3.01
C PRO A 41 10.97 9.62 -4.45
N LEU A 42 9.66 9.49 -4.62
CA LEU A 42 9.03 9.63 -5.92
C LEU A 42 9.47 10.99 -6.41
N ASP A 43 10.33 10.99 -7.42
CA ASP A 43 10.87 12.21 -8.00
C ASP A 43 9.66 13.05 -8.43
N ALA A 44 9.39 14.13 -7.69
CA ALA A 44 8.22 14.96 -7.89
C ALA A 44 8.18 15.49 -9.33
N ASP A 45 9.35 15.73 -9.93
CA ASP A 45 9.45 16.16 -11.32
C ASP A 45 9.09 15.03 -12.29
N MET A 46 9.52 13.79 -12.00
CA MET A 46 9.14 12.62 -12.78
C MET A 46 7.62 12.39 -12.72
N LEU A 47 7.03 12.44 -11.52
CA LEU A 47 5.59 12.30 -11.33
C LEU A 47 4.81 13.40 -12.06
N GLN A 48 5.25 14.65 -11.93
CA GLN A 48 4.59 15.78 -12.59
C GLN A 48 4.66 15.67 -14.12
N ARG A 49 5.81 15.25 -14.66
CA ARG A 49 5.92 14.97 -16.11
C ARG A 49 4.98 13.85 -16.53
N ARG A 50 4.94 12.73 -15.78
CA ARG A 50 4.09 11.58 -16.11
C ARG A 50 2.61 11.95 -16.05
N TRP A 51 2.21 12.69 -15.02
CA TRP A 51 0.84 13.19 -14.87
C TRP A 51 0.44 14.15 -16.00
N SER A 52 1.36 15.03 -16.42
CA SER A 52 1.10 15.95 -17.53
C SER A 52 0.87 15.21 -18.85
N VAL A 53 1.63 14.15 -19.12
CA VAL A 53 1.44 13.31 -20.31
C VAL A 53 0.08 12.61 -20.28
N LEU A 54 -0.27 11.98 -19.15
CA LEU A 54 -1.56 11.31 -19.00
C LEU A 54 -2.73 12.28 -19.19
N LEU A 55 -2.63 13.50 -18.68
CA LEU A 55 -3.66 14.54 -18.87
C LEU A 55 -3.83 14.93 -20.34
N GLU A 56 -2.74 15.03 -21.10
CA GLU A 56 -2.82 15.34 -22.54
C GLU A 56 -3.37 14.17 -23.36
N GLU A 57 -3.00 12.93 -23.01
CA GLU A 57 -3.57 11.71 -23.60
C GLU A 57 -5.08 11.64 -23.36
N VAL A 58 -5.51 11.87 -22.12
CA VAL A 58 -6.91 11.92 -21.71
C VAL A 58 -7.71 13.00 -22.46
N LYS A 59 -7.16 14.21 -22.61
CA LYS A 59 -7.82 15.27 -23.39
C LYS A 59 -7.98 14.91 -24.87
N SER A 60 -7.12 14.05 -25.37
CA SER A 60 -7.12 13.60 -26.76
C SER A 60 -8.03 12.38 -26.98
N ASP A 61 -8.51 11.77 -25.89
CA ASP A 61 -9.41 10.63 -25.92
C ASP A 61 -10.86 11.09 -26.19
N PRO A 62 -11.45 10.73 -27.35
CA PRO A 62 -12.83 11.10 -27.68
C PRO A 62 -13.87 10.46 -26.76
N GLU A 63 -13.56 9.30 -26.17
CA GLU A 63 -14.46 8.54 -25.30
C GLU A 63 -14.43 9.04 -23.85
N TRP A 64 -13.42 9.84 -23.48
CA TRP A 64 -13.24 10.32 -22.11
C TRP A 64 -14.43 11.12 -21.56
N PHE A 65 -15.25 11.73 -22.42
CA PHE A 65 -16.44 12.49 -22.02
C PHE A 65 -17.77 11.76 -22.30
N GLU A 66 -17.76 10.50 -22.76
CA GLU A 66 -18.98 9.74 -23.02
C GLU A 66 -19.69 9.26 -21.74
N PHE A 67 -19.09 9.46 -20.56
CA PHE A 67 -19.70 9.11 -19.26
C PHE A 67 -20.95 9.94 -18.89
N ALA A 68 -21.30 10.98 -19.66
CA ALA A 68 -22.34 11.94 -19.30
C ALA A 68 -23.71 11.68 -19.96
N ASN A 69 -23.89 10.58 -20.70
CA ASN A 69 -25.12 10.33 -21.49
C ASN A 69 -25.91 9.06 -21.11
N ASP A 70 -25.74 8.52 -19.90
CA ASP A 70 -26.64 7.49 -19.33
C ASP A 70 -27.41 8.01 -18.09
#